data_AF-A0A8B8E2J9-F1
#
_entry.id   AF-A0A8B8E2J9-F1
#
_cell.length_a   1.000
_cell.length_b   1.000
_cell.length_c   1.000
_cell.angle_alpha   90.00
_cell.angle_beta   90.00
_cell.angle_gamma   90.00
#
_symmetry.space_group_name_H-M   'P 1'
#
loop_
_entity.id
_entity.type
_entity.pdbx_description
1 polymer ?
#
loop_
_entity_poly.entity_id
_entity_poly.type
_entity_poly.pdbx_seq_one_letter_code
_entity_poly.pdbx_strand_id
1 'polypeptide(L)'
;MNRRKRLVAYLIGFAVLVYCSVQMMYMKDVYSPLQVLADAHSEAKRLMRFITAYHFMCNSTMILSNATNWPLCLEQDGGINPDLSTTRVIYSIGPSNYEFEDAIARNFSCNVYVFSHEKPPSEFFLTKSNYTHFIRSAIVPNDPSDFSRNSYETQTLNNALGILKHKRVDILKIEHVLDPSRSYDLLYYLIKDGVMKRINQVYFSVLIDKIDDNYLYAWYRTLYSLFHKANFRLYHTATSNQLCLQVTLMESCMYYMSWIKSPSPRAFIMYPPAVDGTYENEMKRLEDYLDNKEVKCKEINRVSIMDKTTLDLCADVLRLPKPCRLVIIRESRAPISVQFLDRIMCDVFVIQASELGMVGDVTVFRTNSGGSSVTNVQTLPLNDAMFRCLNPDNYNFLYTDVDKEYWTLMSSILDSAVLQGVDQILSDLSFWEYINHLSIRSRFSELKRLNAYELELYQYFDLPESERLHFTSLKHKKQRLSFVRTSQSLKLK
;
A
#
# COMPACT_ATOMS: atom_id res chain seq x y z
N MET A 1 -26.63 -28.02 41.96
CA MET A 1 -25.91 -26.73 42.07
C MET A 1 -26.92 -25.59 42.18
N ASN A 2 -26.90 -24.84 43.28
CA ASN A 2 -27.96 -23.89 43.67
C ASN A 2 -28.12 -22.74 42.65
N ARG A 3 -29.37 -22.37 42.29
CA ARG A 3 -29.69 -21.36 41.25
C ARG A 3 -28.99 -20.00 41.50
N ARG A 4 -28.81 -19.63 42.77
CA ARG A 4 -28.02 -18.47 43.22
C ARG A 4 -26.53 -18.56 42.88
N LYS A 5 -25.91 -19.75 43.05
CA LYS A 5 -24.48 -19.96 42.72
C LYS A 5 -24.23 -19.84 41.21
N ARG A 6 -25.18 -20.30 40.38
CA ARG A 6 -25.13 -20.09 38.92
C ARG A 6 -25.23 -18.62 38.56
N LEU A 7 -26.15 -17.87 39.17
CA LEU A 7 -26.32 -16.44 38.91
C LEU A 7 -25.08 -15.62 39.29
N VAL A 8 -24.48 -15.92 40.45
CA VAL A 8 -23.20 -15.30 40.87
C VAL A 8 -22.07 -15.65 39.91
N ALA A 9 -21.97 -16.91 39.46
CA ALA A 9 -20.96 -17.30 38.47
C ALA A 9 -21.14 -16.58 37.12
N TYR A 10 -22.38 -16.39 36.65
CA TYR A 10 -22.66 -15.61 35.44
C TYR A 10 -22.30 -14.13 35.59
N LEU A 11 -22.59 -13.52 36.75
CA LEU A 11 -22.23 -12.13 37.03
C LEU A 11 -20.71 -11.93 37.06
N ILE A 12 -19.98 -12.86 37.69
CA ILE A 12 -18.51 -12.84 37.70
C ILE A 12 -17.97 -13.02 36.27
N GLY A 13 -18.50 -13.98 35.52
CA GLY A 13 -18.09 -14.19 34.12
C GLY A 13 -18.34 -12.97 33.23
N PHE A 14 -19.48 -12.29 33.41
CA PHE A 14 -19.79 -11.05 32.70
C PHE A 14 -18.85 -9.90 33.10
N ALA A 15 -18.57 -9.73 34.40
CA ALA A 15 -17.62 -8.72 34.87
C ALA A 15 -16.20 -8.94 34.33
N VAL A 16 -15.75 -10.20 34.27
CA VAL A 16 -14.46 -10.57 33.66
C VAL A 16 -14.47 -10.25 32.15
N LEU A 17 -15.54 -10.59 31.43
CA LEU A 17 -15.67 -10.26 30.00
C LEU A 17 -15.63 -8.76 29.74
N VAL A 18 -16.33 -7.95 30.55
CA VAL A 18 -16.30 -6.49 30.46
C VAL A 18 -14.90 -5.97 30.73
N TYR A 19 -14.24 -6.45 31.79
CA TYR A 19 -12.87 -6.06 32.11
C TYR A 19 -11.89 -6.42 30.98
N CYS A 20 -11.93 -7.66 30.47
CA CYS A 20 -11.12 -8.08 29.33
C CYS A 20 -11.40 -7.25 28.08
N SER A 21 -12.66 -6.90 27.81
CA SER A 21 -13.03 -6.06 26.67
C SER A 21 -12.48 -4.64 26.80
N VAL A 22 -12.56 -4.04 28.00
CA VAL A 22 -12.00 -2.72 28.29
C VAL A 22 -10.48 -2.75 28.20
N GLN A 23 -9.82 -3.79 28.72
CA GLN A 23 -8.37 -3.97 28.60
C GLN A 23 -7.96 -4.16 27.13
N MET A 24 -8.71 -4.94 26.34
CA MET A 24 -8.45 -5.08 24.90
C MET A 24 -8.63 -3.75 24.16
N MET A 25 -9.62 -2.93 24.51
CA MET A 25 -9.78 -1.59 23.94
C MET A 25 -8.62 -0.68 24.34
N TYR A 26 -8.23 -0.67 25.62
CA TYR A 26 -7.11 0.13 26.11
C TYR A 26 -5.79 -0.28 25.45
N MET A 27 -5.51 -1.58 25.32
CA MET A 27 -4.34 -2.08 24.60
C MET A 27 -4.40 -1.68 23.13
N LYS A 28 -5.57 -1.80 22.48
CA LYS A 28 -5.71 -1.37 21.08
C LYS A 28 -5.43 0.12 20.90
N ASP A 29 -5.83 0.96 21.85
CA ASP A 29 -5.57 2.41 21.81
C ASP A 29 -4.10 2.73 22.16
N VAL A 30 -3.49 2.05 23.14
CA VAL A 30 -2.07 2.19 23.56
C VAL A 30 -1.06 1.60 22.57
N TYR A 31 -1.49 0.75 21.65
CA TYR A 31 -0.65 0.27 20.54
C TYR A 31 -1.17 0.74 19.16
N SER A 32 -2.11 1.68 19.14
CA SER A 32 -2.61 2.26 17.89
C SER A 32 -1.60 3.25 17.30
N PRO A 33 -1.33 3.20 15.98
CA PRO A 33 -0.56 4.26 15.30
C PRO A 33 -1.29 5.61 15.27
N LEU A 34 -2.55 5.67 15.75
CA LEU A 34 -3.38 6.86 15.84
C LEU A 34 -3.38 7.47 17.25
N GLN A 35 -2.28 7.44 17.98
CA GLN A 35 -2.20 8.19 19.24
C GLN A 35 -1.98 9.68 19.00
N VAL A 36 -2.55 10.49 19.88
CA VAL A 36 -2.21 11.91 19.98
C VAL A 36 -0.80 11.99 20.58
N LEU A 37 0.07 12.79 19.96
CA LEU A 37 1.42 13.03 20.43
C LEU A 37 1.42 14.07 21.57
N ALA A 38 2.57 14.21 22.23
CA ALA A 38 2.69 15.04 23.43
C ALA A 38 2.43 16.54 23.18
N ASP A 39 2.65 17.02 21.96
CA ASP A 39 2.60 18.44 21.62
C ASP A 39 2.28 18.68 20.13
N ALA A 40 1.85 19.89 19.81
CA ALA A 40 1.45 20.29 18.47
C ALA A 40 2.62 20.33 17.46
N HIS A 41 3.86 20.53 17.91
CA HIS A 41 5.03 20.49 17.03
C HIS A 41 5.34 19.06 16.56
N SER A 42 5.22 18.09 17.46
CA SER A 42 5.30 16.67 17.15
C SER A 42 4.20 16.23 16.18
N GLU A 43 2.96 16.70 16.38
CA GLU A 43 1.84 16.46 15.45
C GLU A 43 2.07 17.09 14.08
N ALA A 44 2.53 18.34 14.03
CA ALA A 44 2.89 19.03 12.80
C ALA A 44 3.97 18.26 12.04
N LYS A 45 5.04 17.83 12.71
CA LYS A 45 6.11 17.04 12.10
C LYS A 45 5.61 15.71 11.53
N ARG A 46 4.72 15.02 12.25
CA ARG A 46 4.09 13.78 11.79
C ARG A 46 3.25 14.02 10.54
N LEU A 47 2.37 15.02 10.57
CA LEU A 47 1.52 15.38 9.43
C LEU A 47 2.38 15.79 8.22
N MET A 48 3.40 16.60 8.43
CA MET A 48 4.35 17.01 7.38
C MET A 48 5.07 15.82 6.77
N ARG A 49 5.58 14.89 7.57
CA ARG A 49 6.20 13.64 7.07
C ARG A 49 5.23 12.78 6.26
N PHE A 50 3.94 12.86 6.59
CA PHE A 50 2.88 12.13 5.90
C PHE A 50 2.52 12.78 4.55
N ILE A 51 2.42 14.12 4.48
CA ILE A 51 1.98 14.82 3.25
C ILE A 51 3.13 15.20 2.30
N THR A 52 4.38 15.21 2.77
CA THR A 52 5.55 15.50 1.91
C THR A 52 6.16 14.25 1.30
N ALA A 53 5.98 13.08 1.92
CA ALA A 53 6.41 11.82 1.36
C ALA A 53 5.32 11.25 0.44
N TYR A 54 5.53 11.32 -0.87
CA TYR A 54 4.61 10.69 -1.82
C TYR A 54 4.49 9.20 -1.51
N HIS A 55 3.25 8.76 -1.33
CA HIS A 55 2.92 7.37 -1.10
C HIS A 55 3.02 6.57 -2.40
N PHE A 56 2.83 7.22 -3.54
CA PHE A 56 2.85 6.60 -4.85
C PHE A 56 3.45 7.56 -5.88
N MET A 57 4.35 7.08 -6.73
CA MET A 57 4.87 7.86 -7.85
C MET A 57 4.10 7.51 -9.11
N CYS A 58 3.24 8.42 -9.56
CA CYS A 58 2.49 8.24 -10.79
C CYS A 58 3.43 8.43 -12.00
N ASN A 59 3.59 7.41 -12.85
CA ASN A 59 4.53 7.45 -13.97
C ASN A 59 4.11 8.42 -15.08
N SER A 60 2.81 8.62 -15.24
CA SER A 60 2.25 9.55 -16.23
C SER A 60 1.34 10.54 -15.52
N THR A 61 1.84 11.75 -15.32
CA THR A 61 1.04 12.87 -14.84
C THR A 61 0.83 13.89 -15.94
N MET A 62 -0.34 14.51 -15.96
CA MET A 62 -0.65 15.59 -16.87
C MET A 62 -1.06 16.85 -16.10
N ILE A 63 -0.36 17.94 -16.39
CA ILE A 63 -0.71 19.28 -15.90
C ILE A 63 -1.82 19.82 -16.81
N LEU A 64 -2.96 20.17 -16.22
CA LEU A 64 -4.13 20.66 -16.95
C LEU A 64 -3.95 22.09 -17.45
N SER A 65 -3.39 22.95 -16.61
CA SER A 65 -2.98 24.31 -16.95
C SER A 65 -1.90 24.79 -15.98
N ASN A 66 -1.15 25.83 -16.37
CA ASN A 66 -0.14 26.47 -15.50
C ASN A 66 -0.74 27.13 -14.25
N ALA A 67 -2.06 27.27 -14.19
CA ALA A 67 -2.75 27.91 -13.09
C ALA A 67 -3.42 26.89 -12.13
N THR A 68 -3.33 25.59 -12.45
CA THR A 68 -3.83 24.51 -11.58
C THR A 68 -2.70 23.80 -10.84
N ASN A 69 -2.86 23.62 -9.53
CA ASN A 69 -1.97 22.79 -8.68
C ASN A 69 -2.36 21.30 -8.67
N TRP A 70 -3.15 20.86 -9.64
CA TRP A 70 -3.86 19.57 -9.63
C TRP A 70 -3.46 18.72 -10.83
N PRO A 71 -2.29 18.06 -10.81
CA PRO A 71 -1.92 17.15 -11.89
C PRO A 71 -2.83 15.92 -11.90
N LEU A 72 -3.30 15.55 -13.09
CA LEU A 72 -4.05 14.31 -13.30
C LEU A 72 -3.09 13.13 -13.37
N CYS A 73 -3.38 12.06 -12.63
CA CYS A 73 -2.65 10.80 -12.81
C CYS A 73 -3.33 9.96 -13.91
N LEU A 74 -2.56 9.57 -14.92
CA LEU A 74 -3.01 8.85 -16.12
C LEU A 74 -2.59 7.36 -16.13
N GLU A 75 -2.15 6.84 -14.99
CA GLU A 75 -1.82 5.41 -14.85
C GLU A 75 -2.96 4.52 -15.34
N GLN A 76 -2.64 3.48 -16.11
CA GLN A 76 -3.63 2.51 -16.60
C GLN A 76 -4.33 1.80 -15.43
N ASP A 77 -3.58 1.54 -14.36
CA ASP A 77 -4.06 0.87 -13.14
C ASP A 77 -4.45 1.89 -12.06
N GLY A 78 -5.65 2.46 -12.19
CA GLY A 78 -6.27 3.32 -11.17
C GLY A 78 -6.30 4.82 -11.50
N GLY A 79 -5.58 5.24 -12.53
CA GLY A 79 -5.61 6.61 -13.06
C GLY A 79 -6.78 6.86 -14.00
N ILE A 80 -6.81 8.04 -14.61
CA ILE A 80 -7.77 8.37 -15.67
C ILE A 80 -7.13 7.99 -17.00
N ASN A 81 -7.64 6.94 -17.64
CA ASN A 81 -7.23 6.59 -18.99
C ASN A 81 -8.01 7.46 -19.99
N PRO A 82 -7.36 8.41 -20.69
CA PRO A 82 -8.02 9.33 -21.63
C PRO A 82 -8.61 8.62 -22.84
N ASP A 83 -8.08 7.46 -23.22
CA ASP A 83 -8.43 6.72 -24.45
C ASP A 83 -9.71 5.87 -24.32
N LEU A 84 -10.24 5.71 -23.10
CA LEU A 84 -11.52 5.03 -22.89
C LEU A 84 -12.68 5.93 -23.32
N SER A 85 -13.53 5.42 -24.21
CA SER A 85 -14.72 6.09 -24.78
C SER A 85 -15.88 6.32 -23.81
N THR A 86 -15.68 6.05 -22.51
CA THR A 86 -16.70 6.24 -21.49
C THR A 86 -16.71 7.68 -20.99
N THR A 87 -17.88 8.33 -21.04
CA THR A 87 -18.08 9.66 -20.45
C THR A 87 -17.77 9.61 -18.95
N ARG A 88 -16.84 10.46 -18.50
CA ARG A 88 -16.37 10.50 -17.12
C ARG A 88 -17.18 11.47 -16.28
N VAL A 89 -17.30 11.22 -14.99
CA VAL A 89 -18.06 12.07 -14.06
C VAL A 89 -17.11 12.73 -13.08
N ILE A 90 -17.19 14.06 -13.02
CA ILE A 90 -16.28 14.88 -12.22
C ILE A 90 -17.10 15.77 -11.32
N TYR A 91 -16.80 15.74 -10.03
CA TYR A 91 -17.45 16.54 -9.02
C TYR A 91 -16.45 17.57 -8.50
N SER A 92 -16.85 18.84 -8.52
CA SER A 92 -16.08 19.94 -7.91
C SER A 92 -16.91 20.61 -6.83
N ILE A 93 -16.35 20.69 -5.61
CA ILE A 93 -16.99 21.25 -4.42
C ILE A 93 -16.26 22.53 -4.03
N GLY A 94 -17.02 23.63 -4.02
CA GLY A 94 -16.56 24.94 -3.60
C GLY A 94 -15.31 25.43 -4.34
N PRO A 95 -15.26 25.40 -5.70
CA PRO A 95 -14.11 25.91 -6.44
C PRO A 95 -13.86 27.40 -6.16
N SER A 96 -12.61 27.78 -5.93
CA SER A 96 -12.21 29.21 -5.78
C SER A 96 -12.07 29.89 -7.15
N ASN A 97 -11.58 29.12 -8.11
CA ASN A 97 -11.56 29.40 -9.53
C ASN A 97 -12.03 28.15 -10.28
N TYR A 98 -12.37 28.33 -11.55
CA TYR A 98 -12.96 27.26 -12.36
C TYR A 98 -12.03 26.73 -13.47
N GLU A 99 -10.73 26.98 -13.36
CA GLU A 99 -9.76 26.66 -14.42
C GLU A 99 -9.55 25.15 -14.58
N PHE A 100 -9.58 24.41 -13.47
CA PHE A 100 -9.52 22.95 -13.47
C PHE A 100 -10.72 22.35 -14.22
N GLU A 101 -11.91 22.84 -13.89
CA GLU A 101 -13.18 22.40 -14.44
C GLU A 101 -13.27 22.73 -15.93
N ASP A 102 -12.81 23.92 -16.35
CA ASP A 102 -12.75 24.33 -17.76
C ASP A 102 -11.77 23.49 -18.57
N ALA A 103 -10.54 23.29 -18.07
CA ALA A 103 -9.53 22.49 -18.74
C ALA A 103 -9.99 21.03 -18.95
N ILE A 104 -10.62 20.46 -17.94
CA ILE A 104 -11.14 19.10 -18.00
C ILE A 104 -12.33 18.97 -18.95
N ALA A 105 -13.31 19.87 -18.86
CA ALA A 105 -14.51 19.80 -19.67
C ALA A 105 -14.18 19.90 -21.17
N ARG A 106 -13.22 20.77 -21.54
CA ARG A 106 -12.80 20.98 -22.92
C ARG A 106 -11.98 19.84 -23.48
N ASN A 107 -11.04 19.31 -22.70
CA ASN A 107 -10.01 18.41 -23.22
C ASN A 107 -10.34 16.92 -23.08
N PHE A 108 -11.28 16.54 -22.19
CA PHE A 108 -11.48 15.14 -21.81
C PHE A 108 -12.89 14.58 -21.94
N SER A 109 -13.83 15.33 -22.53
CA SER A 109 -15.22 14.90 -22.71
C SER A 109 -15.87 14.40 -21.41
N CYS A 110 -15.65 15.14 -20.32
CA CYS A 110 -16.14 14.81 -18.98
C CYS A 110 -17.44 15.56 -18.67
N ASN A 111 -18.37 14.88 -17.98
CA ASN A 111 -19.50 15.52 -17.32
C ASN A 111 -19.04 16.11 -15.99
N VAL A 112 -19.01 17.44 -15.91
CA VAL A 112 -18.55 18.19 -14.74
C VAL A 112 -19.76 18.68 -13.95
N TYR A 113 -19.82 18.34 -12.66
CA TYR A 113 -20.84 18.76 -11.72
C TYR A 113 -20.20 19.66 -10.67
N VAL A 114 -20.60 20.93 -10.67
CA VAL A 114 -20.04 21.95 -9.79
C VAL A 114 -21.03 22.28 -8.69
N PHE A 115 -20.63 22.03 -7.45
CA PHE A 115 -21.40 22.32 -6.24
C PHE A 115 -20.85 23.58 -5.59
N SER A 116 -21.61 24.67 -5.66
CA SER A 116 -21.26 25.95 -5.04
C SER A 116 -22.52 26.65 -4.53
N HIS A 117 -22.38 27.42 -3.45
CA HIS A 117 -23.44 28.34 -3.02
C HIS A 117 -23.46 29.62 -3.85
N GLU A 118 -22.33 29.96 -4.46
CA GLU A 118 -22.20 31.18 -5.25
C GLU A 118 -22.90 31.01 -6.60
N LYS A 119 -23.44 32.12 -7.13
CA LYS A 119 -23.99 32.11 -8.49
C LYS A 119 -22.86 31.85 -9.48
N PRO A 120 -23.07 31.00 -10.51
CA PRO A 120 -22.07 30.79 -11.52
C PRO A 120 -21.73 32.12 -12.21
N PRO A 121 -20.46 32.35 -12.59
CA PRO A 121 -20.09 33.60 -13.27
C PRO A 121 -20.85 33.72 -14.61
N SER A 122 -21.40 34.89 -14.90
CA SER A 122 -22.28 35.14 -16.06
C SER A 122 -21.59 34.96 -17.42
N GLU A 123 -20.26 35.09 -17.47
CA GLU A 123 -19.46 34.99 -18.70
C GLU A 123 -18.83 33.60 -18.91
N PHE A 124 -19.14 32.64 -18.05
CA PHE A 124 -18.35 31.43 -17.94
C PHE A 124 -18.72 30.38 -18.99
N PHE A 125 -17.75 29.93 -19.80
CA PHE A 125 -17.94 28.93 -20.87
C PHE A 125 -18.63 27.66 -20.37
N LEU A 126 -18.32 27.23 -19.14
CA LEU A 126 -18.95 26.05 -18.55
C LEU A 126 -20.47 26.19 -18.35
N THR A 127 -21.02 27.40 -18.20
CA THR A 127 -22.48 27.58 -18.13
C THR A 127 -23.19 27.35 -19.46
N LYS A 128 -22.43 27.35 -20.57
CA LYS A 128 -22.92 27.14 -21.93
C LYS A 128 -22.59 25.75 -22.48
N SER A 129 -21.80 24.96 -21.75
CA SER A 129 -21.44 23.59 -22.14
C SER A 129 -22.53 22.61 -21.70
N ASN A 130 -22.98 21.73 -22.60
CA ASN A 130 -23.94 20.67 -22.26
C ASN A 130 -23.38 19.64 -21.27
N TYR A 131 -22.06 19.60 -21.10
CA TYR A 131 -21.36 18.65 -20.23
C TYR A 131 -21.03 19.25 -18.86
N THR A 132 -21.55 20.42 -18.52
CA THR A 132 -21.30 21.03 -17.21
C THR A 132 -22.58 21.48 -16.53
N HIS A 133 -22.72 21.06 -15.27
CA HIS A 133 -23.92 21.27 -14.48
C HIS A 133 -23.57 22.02 -13.20
N PHE A 134 -24.11 23.22 -13.05
CA PHE A 134 -23.99 24.00 -11.82
C PHE A 134 -25.15 23.66 -10.88
N ILE A 135 -24.82 23.18 -9.69
CA ILE A 135 -25.76 22.82 -8.65
C ILE A 135 -25.56 23.80 -7.50
N ARG A 136 -26.57 24.65 -7.28
CA ARG A 136 -26.55 25.65 -6.22
C ARG A 136 -26.79 24.99 -4.85
N SER A 137 -25.73 24.43 -4.28
CA SER A 137 -25.75 23.81 -2.97
C SER A 137 -24.33 23.60 -2.46
N ALA A 138 -24.07 23.81 -1.16
CA ALA A 138 -22.86 23.27 -0.55
C ALA A 138 -23.03 21.84 -0.12
N ILE A 139 -21.92 21.13 -0.26
CA ILE A 139 -21.71 19.83 0.31
C ILE A 139 -21.23 19.97 1.75
N VAL A 140 -22.02 19.44 2.70
CA VAL A 140 -21.70 19.40 4.13
C VAL A 140 -21.36 17.99 4.60
N PRO A 141 -20.59 17.84 5.71
CA PRO A 141 -20.32 16.55 6.30
C PRO A 141 -21.60 15.83 6.74
N ASN A 142 -21.60 14.51 6.70
CA ASN A 142 -22.71 13.72 7.26
C ASN A 142 -22.54 13.54 8.78
N ASP A 143 -22.34 14.64 9.52
CA ASP A 143 -22.26 14.64 10.98
C ASP A 143 -23.65 14.56 11.63
N PRO A 144 -23.97 13.55 12.48
CA PRO A 144 -25.25 13.45 13.18
C PRO A 144 -25.51 14.56 14.20
N SER A 145 -24.46 15.24 14.67
CA SER A 145 -24.51 16.34 15.64
C SER A 145 -24.60 17.72 15.00
N ASP A 146 -24.49 17.80 13.68
CA ASP A 146 -24.58 19.07 12.95
C ASP A 146 -26.04 19.42 12.65
N PHE A 147 -26.57 20.34 13.45
CA PHE A 147 -27.93 20.88 13.32
C PHE A 147 -28.08 21.86 12.13
N SER A 148 -26.99 22.26 11.47
CA SER A 148 -27.00 23.21 10.35
C SER A 148 -27.51 22.63 9.03
N ARG A 149 -27.71 21.31 8.95
CA ARG A 149 -28.33 20.57 7.82
C ARG A 149 -29.72 21.08 7.41
N ASN A 150 -30.38 21.84 8.28
CA ASN A 150 -31.71 22.37 8.04
C ASN A 150 -31.69 23.75 7.35
N SER A 151 -30.53 24.24 6.90
CA SER A 151 -30.43 25.45 6.09
C SER A 151 -30.84 25.19 4.63
N TYR A 152 -31.59 26.12 4.04
CA TYR A 152 -31.87 26.13 2.61
C TYR A 152 -30.53 26.17 1.86
N GLU A 153 -30.31 25.25 0.91
CA GLU A 153 -29.11 25.11 0.05
C GLU A 153 -27.96 24.20 0.55
N THR A 154 -28.10 23.44 1.64
CA THR A 154 -27.09 22.42 2.02
C THR A 154 -27.51 20.99 1.67
N GLN A 155 -26.56 20.13 1.30
CA GLN A 155 -26.80 18.69 1.13
C GLN A 155 -25.53 17.86 1.40
N THR A 156 -25.66 16.56 1.65
CA THR A 156 -24.49 15.67 1.72
C THR A 156 -24.11 15.14 0.34
N LEU A 157 -22.84 14.78 0.14
CA LEU A 157 -22.40 14.19 -1.13
C LEU A 157 -23.12 12.86 -1.45
N ASN A 158 -23.45 12.09 -0.41
CA ASN A 158 -24.25 10.87 -0.55
C ASN A 158 -25.64 11.15 -1.15
N ASN A 159 -26.30 12.21 -0.69
CA ASN A 159 -27.60 12.60 -1.22
C ASN A 159 -27.47 13.04 -2.69
N ALA A 160 -26.48 13.88 -3.00
CA ALA A 160 -26.22 14.34 -4.37
C ALA A 160 -25.95 13.16 -5.32
N LEU A 161 -25.14 12.18 -4.92
CA LEU A 161 -24.90 10.94 -5.70
C LEU A 161 -26.19 10.14 -5.93
N GLY A 162 -27.07 10.08 -4.94
CA GLY A 162 -28.37 9.40 -5.03
C GLY A 162 -29.32 10.08 -6.00
N ILE A 163 -29.46 11.41 -5.90
CA ILE A 163 -30.33 12.23 -6.77
C ILE A 163 -29.86 12.15 -8.22
N LEU A 164 -28.55 12.31 -8.45
CA LEU A 164 -27.94 12.27 -9.79
C LEU A 164 -27.78 10.84 -10.34
N LYS A 165 -28.06 9.81 -9.54
CA LYS A 165 -27.96 8.38 -9.90
C LYS A 165 -26.56 7.96 -10.38
N HIS A 166 -25.51 8.65 -9.96
CA HIS A 166 -24.15 8.29 -10.32
C HIS A 166 -23.62 7.16 -9.43
N LYS A 167 -23.23 6.05 -10.07
CA LYS A 167 -22.64 4.89 -9.38
C LYS A 167 -21.15 5.06 -9.09
N ARG A 168 -20.46 5.86 -9.90
CA ARG A 168 -19.03 6.13 -9.83
C ARG A 168 -18.77 7.61 -10.15
N VAL A 169 -17.72 8.13 -9.55
CA VAL A 169 -17.17 9.47 -9.80
C VAL A 169 -15.69 9.29 -10.08
N ASP A 170 -15.23 9.75 -11.23
CA ASP A 170 -13.84 9.59 -11.62
C ASP A 170 -12.94 10.55 -10.83
N ILE A 171 -13.42 11.78 -10.64
CA ILE A 171 -12.71 12.81 -9.87
C ILE A 171 -13.65 13.48 -8.87
N LEU A 172 -13.21 13.58 -7.62
CA LEU A 172 -13.76 14.50 -6.64
C LEU A 172 -12.73 15.58 -6.30
N LYS A 173 -13.01 16.86 -6.60
CA LYS A 173 -12.23 18.01 -6.16
C LYS A 173 -12.96 18.72 -5.01
N ILE A 174 -12.26 18.99 -3.91
CA ILE A 174 -12.78 19.69 -2.72
C ILE A 174 -11.86 20.86 -2.41
N GLU A 175 -12.28 22.08 -2.72
CA GLU A 175 -11.42 23.25 -2.54
C GLU A 175 -11.81 24.06 -1.31
N HIS A 176 -13.07 24.47 -1.23
CA HIS A 176 -13.62 25.13 -0.06
C HIS A 176 -14.68 24.29 0.66
N VAL A 177 -14.62 24.38 1.99
CA VAL A 177 -15.58 23.83 2.92
C VAL A 177 -16.18 24.97 3.74
N LEU A 178 -17.45 24.83 4.12
CA LEU A 178 -18.20 25.88 4.81
C LEU A 178 -17.58 26.32 6.15
N ASP A 179 -17.05 25.36 6.93
CA ASP A 179 -16.36 25.62 8.19
C ASP A 179 -14.87 25.23 8.07
N PRO A 180 -13.97 26.21 7.87
CA PRO A 180 -12.54 25.96 7.81
C PRO A 180 -11.96 25.36 9.10
N SER A 181 -12.55 25.66 10.27
CA SER A 181 -12.05 25.20 11.58
C SER A 181 -12.20 23.69 11.77
N ARG A 182 -13.11 23.07 11.02
CA ARG A 182 -13.36 21.63 10.98
C ARG A 182 -13.25 21.08 9.56
N SER A 183 -12.33 21.63 8.79
CA SER A 183 -12.19 21.27 7.37
C SER A 183 -11.93 19.77 7.12
N TYR A 184 -11.39 19.04 8.10
CA TYR A 184 -11.20 17.59 8.04
C TYR A 184 -12.51 16.80 8.10
N ASP A 185 -13.59 17.34 8.68
CA ASP A 185 -14.83 16.59 8.95
C ASP A 185 -15.48 16.10 7.67
N LEU A 186 -15.49 16.93 6.61
CA LEU A 186 -16.08 16.52 5.33
C LEU A 186 -15.42 15.24 4.83
N LEU A 187 -14.08 15.23 4.72
CA LEU A 187 -13.34 14.07 4.24
C LEU A 187 -13.49 12.87 5.20
N TYR A 188 -13.46 13.12 6.52
CA TYR A 188 -13.67 12.08 7.52
C TYR A 188 -15.00 11.35 7.34
N TYR A 189 -16.11 12.09 7.19
CA TYR A 189 -17.43 11.49 6.99
C TYR A 189 -17.57 10.84 5.59
N LEU A 190 -16.96 11.41 4.55
CA LEU A 190 -16.90 10.76 3.23
C LEU A 190 -16.23 9.37 3.28
N ILE A 191 -15.18 9.22 4.10
CA ILE A 191 -14.52 7.93 4.33
C ILE A 191 -15.41 7.02 5.18
N LYS A 192 -15.92 7.54 6.31
CA LYS A 192 -16.71 6.80 7.30
C LYS A 192 -17.97 6.19 6.68
N ASP A 193 -18.64 6.93 5.81
CA ASP A 193 -19.87 6.51 5.14
C ASP A 193 -19.61 5.66 3.90
N GLY A 194 -18.34 5.43 3.53
CA GLY A 194 -17.95 4.65 2.37
C GLY A 194 -18.19 5.33 1.02
N VAL A 195 -18.40 6.66 0.99
CA VAL A 195 -18.57 7.44 -0.25
C VAL A 195 -17.33 7.32 -1.13
N MET A 196 -16.15 7.35 -0.51
CA MET A 196 -14.85 7.18 -1.17
C MET A 196 -14.71 5.85 -1.94
N LYS A 197 -15.57 4.85 -1.67
CA LYS A 197 -15.61 3.61 -2.46
C LYS A 197 -16.09 3.83 -3.90
N ARG A 198 -16.75 4.95 -4.20
CA ARG A 198 -17.23 5.29 -5.54
C ARG A 198 -16.34 6.26 -6.30
N ILE A 199 -15.29 6.76 -5.65
CA ILE A 199 -14.39 7.79 -6.18
C ILE A 199 -13.08 7.12 -6.63
N ASN A 200 -12.52 7.52 -7.78
CA ASN A 200 -11.24 7.01 -8.28
C ASN A 200 -10.06 7.92 -7.91
N GLN A 201 -10.18 9.23 -8.16
CA GLN A 201 -9.20 10.24 -7.74
C GLN A 201 -9.86 11.32 -6.89
N VAL A 202 -9.14 11.79 -5.87
CA VAL A 202 -9.59 12.89 -5.02
C VAL A 202 -8.52 13.97 -4.91
N TYR A 203 -8.95 15.21 -5.09
CA TYR A 203 -8.17 16.42 -4.91
C TYR A 203 -8.76 17.20 -3.77
N PHE A 204 -7.95 17.63 -2.82
CA PHE A 204 -8.44 18.56 -1.81
C PHE A 204 -7.38 19.53 -1.36
N SER A 205 -7.82 20.75 -1.06
CA SER A 205 -6.98 21.77 -0.46
C SER A 205 -7.31 21.96 1.02
N VAL A 206 -6.27 22.17 1.81
CA VAL A 206 -6.42 22.46 3.24
C VAL A 206 -5.59 23.70 3.60
N LEU A 207 -6.22 24.64 4.29
CA LEU A 207 -5.52 25.69 5.02
C LEU A 207 -5.13 25.14 6.38
N ILE A 208 -3.83 25.16 6.68
CA ILE A 208 -3.33 24.83 8.02
C ILE A 208 -2.70 26.09 8.55
N ASP A 209 -3.51 26.90 9.24
CA ASP A 209 -3.16 28.23 9.78
C ASP A 209 -2.90 28.22 11.29
N LYS A 210 -3.36 27.17 11.98
CA LYS A 210 -3.26 27.01 13.44
C LYS A 210 -2.47 25.76 13.79
N ILE A 211 -1.44 25.96 14.62
CA ILE A 211 -0.69 24.88 15.27
C ILE A 211 -1.46 24.49 16.55
N ASP A 212 -2.59 23.83 16.36
CA ASP A 212 -3.41 23.21 17.43
C ASP A 212 -3.27 21.69 17.31
N ASP A 213 -2.90 21.03 18.41
CA ASP A 213 -2.63 19.60 18.46
C ASP A 213 -3.84 18.76 18.05
N ASN A 214 -5.04 19.11 18.51
CA ASN A 214 -6.27 18.41 18.16
C ASN A 214 -6.62 18.57 16.68
N TYR A 215 -6.46 19.77 16.12
CA TYR A 215 -6.70 20.03 14.70
C TYR A 215 -5.73 19.25 13.79
N LEU A 216 -4.43 19.30 14.11
CA LEU A 216 -3.39 18.58 13.37
C LEU A 216 -3.58 17.06 13.47
N TYR A 217 -3.88 16.57 14.67
CA TYR A 217 -4.20 15.16 14.92
C TYR A 217 -5.43 14.70 14.12
N ALA A 218 -6.50 15.52 14.09
CA ALA A 218 -7.72 15.19 13.36
C ALA A 218 -7.48 15.07 11.85
N TRP A 219 -6.67 15.97 11.27
CA TRP A 219 -6.21 15.85 9.89
C TRP A 219 -5.37 14.59 9.67
N TYR A 220 -4.34 14.35 10.48
CA TYR A 220 -3.53 13.13 10.38
C TYR A 220 -4.40 11.86 10.43
N ARG A 221 -5.31 11.77 11.40
CA ARG A 221 -6.24 10.63 11.54
C ARG A 221 -7.14 10.44 10.32
N THR A 222 -7.60 11.54 9.74
CA THR A 222 -8.46 11.53 8.54
C THR A 222 -7.69 11.06 7.33
N LEU A 223 -6.47 11.57 7.10
CA LEU A 223 -5.60 11.15 6.01
C LEU A 223 -5.10 9.71 6.17
N TYR A 224 -4.79 9.30 7.40
CA TYR A 224 -4.47 7.91 7.72
C TYR A 224 -5.64 6.98 7.39
N SER A 225 -6.88 7.41 7.68
CA SER A 225 -8.09 6.68 7.29
C SER A 225 -8.31 6.68 5.77
N LEU A 226 -7.96 7.76 5.08
CA LEU A 226 -7.99 7.83 3.60
C LEU A 226 -7.04 6.78 3.02
N PHE A 227 -5.83 6.66 3.58
CA PHE A 227 -4.83 5.67 3.17
C PHE A 227 -5.29 4.23 3.46
N HIS A 228 -5.62 3.91 4.72
CA HIS A 228 -5.86 2.52 5.15
C HIS A 228 -7.29 2.03 4.90
N LYS A 229 -8.31 2.86 5.12
CA LYS A 229 -9.72 2.43 5.01
C LYS A 229 -10.31 2.66 3.62
N ALA A 230 -10.01 3.80 3.01
CA ALA A 230 -10.50 4.13 1.67
C ALA A 230 -9.56 3.67 0.55
N ASN A 231 -8.35 3.22 0.89
CA ASN A 231 -7.34 2.69 -0.02
C ASN A 231 -6.83 3.70 -1.07
N PHE A 232 -6.61 4.95 -0.65
CA PHE A 232 -6.03 5.99 -1.50
C PHE A 232 -4.54 6.19 -1.23
N ARG A 233 -3.78 6.63 -2.23
CA ARG A 233 -2.35 6.95 -2.16
C ARG A 233 -2.11 8.37 -2.61
N LEU A 234 -1.35 9.11 -1.81
CA LEU A 234 -0.93 10.47 -2.11
C LEU A 234 0.15 10.38 -3.19
N TYR A 235 -0.06 11.05 -4.32
CA TYR A 235 0.92 11.05 -5.41
C TYR A 235 1.45 12.43 -5.76
N HIS A 236 0.83 13.48 -5.21
CA HIS A 236 1.28 14.84 -5.42
C HIS A 236 0.83 15.75 -4.28
N THR A 237 1.72 16.64 -3.87
CA THR A 237 1.47 17.70 -2.90
C THR A 237 2.10 18.99 -3.42
N ALA A 238 1.30 20.04 -3.54
CA ALA A 238 1.76 21.40 -3.82
C ALA A 238 1.36 22.34 -2.67
N THR A 239 1.94 23.52 -2.63
CA THR A 239 1.70 24.51 -1.56
C THR A 239 1.62 25.92 -2.11
N SER A 240 1.00 26.83 -1.35
CA SER A 240 1.02 28.27 -1.66
C SER A 240 2.41 28.89 -1.58
N ASN A 241 3.31 28.31 -0.77
CA ASN A 241 4.71 28.73 -0.64
C ASN A 241 5.61 27.50 -0.48
N GLN A 242 6.76 27.47 -1.17
CA GLN A 242 7.70 26.34 -1.13
C GLN A 242 8.29 26.10 0.27
N LEU A 243 8.40 27.15 1.10
CA LEU A 243 8.86 27.02 2.48
C LEU A 243 7.96 26.12 3.34
N CYS A 244 6.66 26.04 2.99
CA CYS A 244 5.68 25.20 3.70
C CYS A 244 5.98 23.71 3.64
N LEU A 245 6.83 23.24 2.72
CA LEU A 245 7.19 21.82 2.60
C LEU A 245 8.43 21.44 3.43
N GLN A 246 9.06 22.40 4.12
CA GLN A 246 10.19 22.11 4.99
C GLN A 246 9.70 21.45 6.29
N VAL A 247 10.31 20.31 6.65
CA VAL A 247 10.00 19.56 7.88
C VAL A 247 10.66 20.23 9.08
N THR A 248 10.34 21.50 9.33
CA THR A 248 10.86 22.29 10.46
C THR A 248 9.69 22.75 11.33
N LEU A 249 8.85 23.64 10.82
CA LEU A 249 7.65 24.16 11.47
C LEU A 249 6.55 24.31 10.41
N MET A 250 5.33 23.85 10.70
CA MET A 250 4.19 24.08 9.82
C MET A 250 3.84 25.56 9.80
N GLU A 251 4.10 26.22 8.68
CA GLU A 251 3.68 27.60 8.43
C GLU A 251 2.20 27.65 8.01
N SER A 252 1.58 28.82 8.19
CA SER A 252 0.21 29.07 7.72
C SER A 252 0.15 29.00 6.20
N CYS A 253 -0.28 27.86 5.68
CA CYS A 253 -0.17 27.55 4.25
C CYS A 253 -1.39 26.79 3.72
N MET A 254 -1.67 27.02 2.44
CA MET A 254 -2.55 26.17 1.66
C MET A 254 -1.76 24.97 1.12
N TYR A 255 -2.22 23.77 1.43
CA TYR A 255 -1.68 22.52 0.89
C TYR A 255 -2.68 21.94 -0.10
N TYR A 256 -2.21 21.62 -1.30
CA TYR A 256 -2.98 21.03 -2.39
C TYR A 256 -2.56 19.57 -2.54
N MET A 257 -3.42 18.63 -2.18
CA MET A 257 -3.10 17.20 -2.18
C MET A 257 -3.90 16.42 -3.22
N SER A 258 -3.20 15.57 -3.98
CA SER A 258 -3.79 14.74 -5.03
C SER A 258 -3.62 13.26 -4.71
N TRP A 259 -4.72 12.52 -4.76
CA TRP A 259 -4.78 11.15 -4.30
C TRP A 259 -5.43 10.24 -5.35
N ILE A 260 -4.86 9.05 -5.49
CA ILE A 260 -5.33 8.01 -6.41
C ILE A 260 -5.77 6.78 -5.62
N LYS A 261 -6.83 6.13 -6.05
CA LYS A 261 -7.35 4.93 -5.39
C LYS A 261 -6.70 3.66 -5.92
N SER A 262 -6.26 2.82 -5.00
CA SER A 262 -5.90 1.41 -5.24
C SER A 262 -4.98 1.19 -6.45
N PRO A 263 -3.78 1.80 -6.48
CA PRO A 263 -2.81 1.45 -7.51
C PRO A 263 -2.47 -0.05 -7.44
N SER A 264 -2.08 -0.61 -8.58
CA SER A 264 -1.72 -2.03 -8.73
C SER A 264 -0.67 -2.49 -7.70
N PRO A 265 -0.63 -3.77 -7.29
CA PRO A 265 0.48 -4.31 -6.49
C PRO A 265 1.86 -4.12 -7.14
N ARG A 266 1.89 -3.88 -8.46
CA ARG A 266 3.09 -3.49 -9.22
C ARG A 266 3.58 -2.08 -8.91
N ALA A 267 2.77 -1.23 -8.29
CA ALA A 267 3.21 0.07 -7.82
C ALA A 267 3.93 -0.07 -6.49
N PHE A 268 5.11 0.53 -6.37
CA PHE A 268 5.70 0.74 -5.06
C PHE A 268 4.85 1.74 -4.27
N ILE A 269 4.50 1.37 -3.04
CA ILE A 269 3.69 2.18 -2.14
C ILE A 269 4.48 2.48 -0.88
N MET A 270 4.88 3.72 -0.69
CA MET A 270 5.47 4.15 0.58
C MET A 270 4.38 4.24 1.66
N TYR A 271 4.50 3.43 2.71
CA TYR A 271 3.54 3.48 3.81
C TYR A 271 3.73 4.73 4.69
N PRO A 272 2.65 5.25 5.32
CA PRO A 272 2.72 6.33 6.29
C PRO A 272 3.77 6.10 7.38
N PRO A 273 4.34 7.17 7.97
CA PRO A 273 5.24 7.03 9.10
C PRO A 273 4.60 6.28 10.28
N ALA A 274 5.41 5.48 10.98
CA ALA A 274 5.01 4.84 12.23
C ALA A 274 5.01 5.87 13.36
N VAL A 275 3.85 6.13 13.97
CA VAL A 275 3.71 7.15 15.02
C VAL A 275 4.27 8.48 14.49
N ASP A 276 5.40 8.98 14.98
CA ASP A 276 6.05 10.22 14.53
C ASP A 276 7.08 10.02 13.39
N GLY A 277 7.38 8.78 13.00
CA GLY A 277 8.37 8.42 11.98
C GLY A 277 9.83 8.49 12.45
N THR A 278 10.08 8.48 13.76
CA THR A 278 11.42 8.31 14.34
C THR A 278 12.01 6.94 13.97
N TYR A 279 13.34 6.84 14.05
CA TYR A 279 14.04 5.58 13.75
C TYR A 279 13.54 4.45 14.65
N GLU A 280 13.35 4.73 15.94
CA GLU A 280 12.91 3.80 16.96
C GLU A 280 11.50 3.27 16.66
N ASN A 281 10.55 4.15 16.32
CA ASN A 281 9.18 3.74 16.01
C ASN A 281 9.09 2.98 14.67
N GLU A 282 9.88 3.38 13.68
CA GLU A 282 9.97 2.67 12.41
C GLU A 282 10.61 1.28 12.57
N MET A 283 11.67 1.18 13.37
CA MET A 283 12.33 -0.08 13.69
C MET A 283 11.36 -1.01 14.43
N LYS A 284 10.71 -0.51 15.48
CA LYS A 284 9.74 -1.28 16.24
C LYS A 284 8.58 -1.78 15.36
N ARG A 285 8.07 -0.95 14.45
CA ARG A 285 7.02 -1.39 13.51
C ARG A 285 7.50 -2.55 12.64
N LEU A 286 8.77 -2.53 12.23
CA LEU A 286 9.34 -3.58 11.40
C LEU A 286 9.57 -4.87 12.21
N GLU A 287 10.06 -4.76 13.43
CA GLU A 287 10.16 -5.88 14.39
C GLU A 287 8.78 -6.50 14.66
N ASP A 288 7.79 -5.67 14.99
CA ASP A 288 6.41 -6.09 15.23
C ASP A 288 5.82 -6.81 14.00
N TYR A 289 6.14 -6.38 12.78
CA TYR A 289 5.70 -7.08 11.57
C TYR A 289 6.33 -8.47 11.42
N LEU A 290 7.62 -8.62 11.74
CA LEU A 290 8.33 -9.90 11.63
C LEU A 290 7.93 -10.90 12.72
N ASP A 291 7.60 -10.40 13.92
CA ASP A 291 7.16 -11.23 15.04
C ASP A 291 5.71 -11.70 14.89
N ASN A 292 4.87 -10.90 14.23
CA ASN A 292 3.46 -11.22 13.97
C ASN A 292 3.31 -12.14 12.75
N LYS A 293 3.48 -13.44 12.98
CA LYS A 293 3.22 -14.48 11.96
C LYS A 293 1.71 -14.54 11.65
N GLU A 294 1.33 -14.15 10.44
CA GLU A 294 -0.07 -14.12 10.00
C GLU A 294 -0.57 -15.54 9.62
N VAL A 295 0.33 -16.42 9.16
CA VAL A 295 -0.01 -17.75 8.64
C VAL A 295 0.79 -18.85 9.33
N LYS A 296 0.17 -20.03 9.51
CA LYS A 296 0.85 -21.26 9.92
C LYS A 296 0.75 -22.30 8.82
N CYS A 297 1.89 -22.85 8.42
CA CYS A 297 1.94 -24.04 7.56
C CYS A 297 1.89 -25.30 8.43
N LYS A 298 0.96 -26.21 8.16
CA LYS A 298 0.77 -27.43 8.95
C LYS A 298 1.71 -28.56 8.53
N GLU A 299 1.91 -28.71 7.23
CA GLU A 299 2.74 -29.76 6.66
C GLU A 299 3.87 -29.14 5.83
N ILE A 300 5.10 -29.64 6.04
CA ILE A 300 6.33 -29.10 5.47
C ILE A 300 7.05 -30.21 4.73
N ASN A 301 7.48 -29.92 3.50
CA ASN A 301 8.37 -30.78 2.72
C ASN A 301 9.76 -30.16 2.68
N ARG A 302 10.76 -30.92 3.12
CA ARG A 302 12.14 -30.47 3.23
C ARG A 302 12.92 -30.74 1.96
N VAL A 303 13.63 -29.73 1.51
CA VAL A 303 14.53 -29.80 0.37
C VAL A 303 15.92 -29.41 0.82
N SER A 304 16.88 -30.33 0.71
CA SER A 304 18.28 -30.03 0.97
C SER A 304 18.93 -29.52 -0.31
N ILE A 305 19.49 -28.32 -0.23
CA ILE A 305 20.44 -27.81 -1.21
C ILE A 305 21.81 -28.19 -0.66
N MET A 306 22.62 -28.93 -1.43
CA MET A 306 23.85 -29.59 -0.94
C MET A 306 25.00 -28.64 -0.52
N ASP A 307 24.70 -27.35 -0.34
CA ASP A 307 25.46 -26.36 0.43
C ASP A 307 25.04 -26.28 1.92
N LYS A 308 24.30 -27.30 2.41
CA LYS A 308 23.77 -27.50 3.79
C LYS A 308 22.51 -26.71 4.12
N THR A 309 21.99 -25.91 3.21
CA THR A 309 20.74 -25.18 3.43
C THR A 309 19.55 -26.12 3.27
N THR A 310 18.73 -26.25 4.31
CA THR A 310 17.45 -26.98 4.21
C THR A 310 16.32 -25.99 4.00
N LEU A 311 15.55 -26.13 2.92
CA LEU A 311 14.35 -25.33 2.65
C LEU A 311 13.09 -26.06 3.12
N ASP A 312 12.22 -25.33 3.82
CA ASP A 312 10.92 -25.81 4.28
C ASP A 312 9.83 -25.38 3.29
N LEU A 313 9.47 -26.25 2.35
CA LEU A 313 8.39 -25.98 1.39
C LEU A 313 7.03 -26.28 2.03
N CYS A 314 6.14 -25.30 2.01
CA CYS A 314 4.83 -25.43 2.63
C CYS A 314 3.90 -26.30 1.79
N ALA A 315 3.54 -27.48 2.32
CA ALA A 315 2.68 -28.44 1.64
C ALA A 315 1.22 -27.96 1.55
N ASP A 316 0.78 -27.08 2.46
CA ASP A 316 -0.59 -26.56 2.48
C ASP A 316 -0.96 -25.80 1.19
N VAL A 317 0.05 -25.37 0.42
CA VAL A 317 -0.14 -24.73 -0.88
C VAL A 317 -0.47 -25.75 -1.99
N LEU A 318 -0.02 -27.00 -1.81
CA LEU A 318 -0.13 -28.11 -2.76
C LEU A 318 -1.49 -28.81 -2.69
N ARG A 319 -2.56 -28.03 -2.80
CA ARG A 319 -3.95 -28.50 -2.67
C ARG A 319 -4.40 -29.46 -3.77
N LEU A 320 -3.74 -29.44 -4.93
CA LEU A 320 -4.09 -30.22 -6.12
C LEU A 320 -2.86 -30.99 -6.61
N PRO A 321 -3.01 -32.15 -7.27
CA PRO A 321 -1.89 -32.86 -7.88
C PRO A 321 -1.41 -32.10 -9.12
N LYS A 322 -0.55 -31.10 -8.93
CA LYS A 322 0.12 -30.36 -9.99
C LYS A 322 1.63 -30.53 -9.89
N PRO A 323 2.35 -30.52 -11.02
CA PRO A 323 3.81 -30.48 -11.01
C PRO A 323 4.30 -29.23 -10.27
N CYS A 324 5.46 -29.31 -9.65
CA CYS A 324 6.07 -28.18 -8.98
C CYS A 324 7.40 -27.77 -9.63
N ARG A 325 7.75 -26.50 -9.49
CA ARG A 325 9.02 -25.91 -9.90
C ARG A 325 9.66 -25.22 -8.70
N LEU A 326 10.94 -25.45 -8.51
CA LEU A 326 11.77 -24.73 -7.57
C LEU A 326 12.73 -23.85 -8.38
N VAL A 327 12.56 -22.53 -8.26
CA VAL A 327 13.42 -21.53 -8.90
C VAL A 327 14.38 -21.01 -7.84
N ILE A 328 15.68 -21.21 -8.05
CA ILE A 328 16.75 -20.78 -7.15
C ILE A 328 17.48 -19.61 -7.79
N ILE A 329 17.42 -18.44 -7.16
CA ILE A 329 18.15 -17.24 -7.57
C ILE A 329 19.41 -17.11 -6.69
N ARG A 330 20.59 -16.99 -7.29
CA ARG A 330 21.83 -16.88 -6.50
C ARG A 330 22.95 -16.04 -7.10
N GLU A 331 23.81 -15.53 -6.23
CA GLU A 331 25.08 -14.88 -6.61
C GLU A 331 26.20 -15.90 -6.87
N SER A 332 26.23 -17.01 -6.12
CA SER A 332 27.33 -17.98 -6.19
C SER A 332 27.34 -18.77 -7.50
N ARG A 333 28.55 -18.92 -8.07
CA ARG A 333 28.77 -19.71 -9.29
C ARG A 333 29.03 -21.20 -9.05
N ALA A 334 28.99 -21.62 -7.79
CA ALA A 334 29.21 -23.01 -7.46
C ALA A 334 28.05 -23.88 -7.98
N PRO A 335 28.34 -25.07 -8.55
CA PRO A 335 27.31 -26.00 -8.97
C PRO A 335 26.44 -26.40 -7.78
N ILE A 336 25.14 -26.53 -8.03
CA ILE A 336 24.15 -26.92 -7.02
C ILE A 336 23.63 -28.31 -7.33
N SER A 337 23.55 -29.14 -6.30
CA SER A 337 22.69 -30.31 -6.28
C SER A 337 21.57 -30.11 -5.27
N VAL A 338 20.36 -30.48 -5.70
CA VAL A 338 19.14 -30.42 -4.89
C VAL A 338 18.68 -31.84 -4.60
N GLN A 339 18.45 -32.12 -3.32
CA GLN A 339 17.94 -33.38 -2.82
C GLN A 339 16.61 -33.14 -2.09
N PHE A 340 15.55 -33.74 -2.61
CA PHE A 340 14.25 -33.76 -1.93
C PHE A 340 14.29 -34.84 -0.84
N LEU A 341 14.05 -34.44 0.41
CA LEU A 341 14.07 -35.35 1.56
C LEU A 341 12.72 -36.05 1.75
N ASP A 342 11.65 -35.44 1.24
CA ASP A 342 10.27 -35.91 1.29
C ASP A 342 9.74 -36.31 -0.09
N ARG A 343 8.46 -36.71 -0.18
CA ARG A 343 7.85 -37.31 -1.38
C ARG A 343 7.65 -36.37 -2.58
N ILE A 344 8.04 -35.11 -2.47
CA ILE A 344 7.86 -34.11 -3.53
C ILE A 344 9.06 -34.11 -4.45
N MET A 345 8.81 -34.12 -5.76
CA MET A 345 9.82 -33.90 -6.79
C MET A 345 9.42 -32.67 -7.61
N CYS A 346 10.26 -31.63 -7.59
CA CYS A 346 10.07 -30.45 -8.41
C CYS A 346 11.12 -30.36 -9.52
N ASP A 347 10.74 -29.76 -10.64
CA ASP A 347 11.71 -29.30 -11.62
C ASP A 347 12.52 -28.15 -11.01
N VAL A 348 13.85 -28.26 -11.04
CA VAL A 348 14.72 -27.24 -10.45
C VAL A 348 15.35 -26.39 -11.54
N PHE A 349 15.11 -25.08 -11.44
CA PHE A 349 15.72 -24.06 -12.27
C PHE A 349 16.63 -23.19 -11.41
N VAL A 350 17.84 -22.95 -11.88
CA VAL A 350 18.80 -22.06 -11.22
C VAL A 350 18.98 -20.84 -12.11
N ILE A 351 18.80 -19.67 -11.53
CA ILE A 351 19.06 -18.36 -12.11
C ILE A 351 20.28 -17.79 -11.38
N GLN A 352 21.38 -17.69 -12.10
CA GLN A 352 22.66 -17.30 -11.55
C GLN A 352 23.07 -15.91 -12.02
N ALA A 353 23.53 -15.07 -11.08
CA ALA A 353 24.01 -13.73 -11.34
C ALA A 353 25.19 -13.70 -12.33
N SER A 354 25.31 -12.59 -13.07
CA SER A 354 26.46 -12.29 -13.91
C SER A 354 27.67 -11.80 -13.09
N GLU A 355 28.77 -11.41 -13.76
CA GLU A 355 29.89 -10.71 -13.08
C GLU A 355 29.49 -9.32 -12.57
N LEU A 356 28.43 -8.77 -13.16
CA LEU A 356 27.89 -7.44 -12.87
C LEU A 356 26.74 -7.49 -11.86
N GLY A 357 26.54 -8.62 -11.18
CA GLY A 357 25.44 -8.82 -10.23
C GLY A 357 24.13 -9.22 -10.90
N MET A 358 23.02 -8.93 -10.23
CA MET A 358 21.66 -9.32 -10.65
C MET A 358 20.98 -8.31 -11.59
N VAL A 359 21.63 -7.18 -11.87
CA VAL A 359 21.07 -6.05 -12.65
C VAL A 359 21.24 -6.24 -14.18
N GLY A 360 21.77 -7.37 -14.62
CA GLY A 360 22.03 -7.67 -16.04
C GLY A 360 21.49 -9.02 -16.49
N ASP A 361 22.06 -9.52 -17.59
CA ASP A 361 21.71 -10.85 -18.09
C ASP A 361 22.12 -11.93 -17.09
N VAL A 362 21.17 -12.79 -16.73
CA VAL A 362 21.37 -13.90 -15.82
C VAL A 362 21.51 -15.21 -16.59
N THR A 363 22.27 -16.14 -16.02
CA THR A 363 22.41 -17.47 -16.60
C THR A 363 21.38 -18.40 -16.00
N VAL A 364 20.54 -18.97 -16.84
CA VAL A 364 19.49 -19.93 -16.46
C VAL A 364 19.95 -21.33 -16.84
N PHE A 365 19.80 -22.28 -15.93
CA PHE A 365 19.96 -23.69 -16.25
C PHE A 365 19.03 -24.58 -15.43
N ARG A 366 18.69 -25.75 -15.98
CA ARG A 366 17.91 -26.77 -15.30
C ARG A 366 18.84 -27.79 -14.67
N THR A 367 18.61 -28.12 -13.40
CA THR A 367 19.31 -29.19 -12.68
C THR A 367 18.35 -30.31 -12.33
N ASN A 368 18.85 -31.55 -12.35
CA ASN A 368 18.05 -32.73 -12.03
C ASN A 368 18.13 -33.04 -10.54
N SER A 369 17.05 -33.55 -9.95
CA SER A 369 17.05 -34.05 -8.58
C SER A 369 18.12 -35.13 -8.40
N GLY A 370 19.08 -34.91 -7.50
CA GLY A 370 20.13 -35.90 -7.19
C GLY A 370 21.30 -36.01 -8.20
N GLY A 371 21.44 -35.09 -9.16
CA GLY A 371 22.55 -35.10 -10.13
C GLY A 371 23.18 -33.73 -10.37
N SER A 372 24.42 -33.72 -10.87
CA SER A 372 25.16 -32.51 -11.30
C SER A 372 24.97 -32.18 -12.79
N SER A 373 24.06 -32.88 -13.48
CA SER A 373 23.83 -32.69 -14.92
C SER A 373 23.09 -31.38 -15.19
N VAL A 374 23.83 -30.36 -15.61
CA VAL A 374 23.30 -29.08 -16.07
C VAL A 374 22.76 -29.25 -17.49
N THR A 375 21.48 -28.94 -17.70
CA THR A 375 20.88 -28.93 -19.04
C THR A 375 20.32 -27.55 -19.35
N ASN A 376 20.46 -27.12 -20.61
CA ASN A 376 19.90 -25.87 -21.15
C ASN A 376 20.39 -24.59 -20.46
N VAL A 377 21.66 -24.25 -20.68
CA VAL A 377 22.23 -22.95 -20.28
C VAL A 377 21.76 -21.86 -21.24
N GLN A 378 21.12 -20.82 -20.71
CA GLN A 378 20.74 -19.64 -21.49
C GLN A 378 21.02 -18.36 -20.73
N THR A 379 21.37 -17.31 -21.47
CA THR A 379 21.63 -15.97 -20.93
C THR A 379 20.47 -15.08 -21.35
N LEU A 380 19.74 -14.56 -20.37
CA LEU A 380 18.50 -13.80 -20.58
C LEU A 380 18.42 -12.67 -19.53
N PRO A 381 17.68 -11.58 -19.80
CA PRO A 381 17.31 -10.63 -18.75
C PRO A 381 16.57 -11.32 -17.60
N LEU A 382 16.74 -10.84 -16.36
CA LEU A 382 16.16 -11.45 -15.16
C LEU A 382 14.65 -11.72 -15.27
N ASN A 383 13.87 -10.76 -15.78
CA ASN A 383 12.42 -10.92 -15.90
C ASN A 383 12.07 -12.04 -16.89
N ASP A 384 12.75 -12.11 -18.03
CA ASP A 384 12.53 -13.16 -19.04
C ASP A 384 12.94 -14.53 -18.50
N ALA A 385 14.05 -14.59 -17.75
CA ALA A 385 14.48 -15.79 -17.03
C ALA A 385 13.39 -16.25 -16.05
N MET A 386 12.82 -15.34 -15.26
CA MET A 386 11.75 -15.64 -14.32
C MET A 386 10.49 -16.14 -15.01
N PHE A 387 10.00 -15.43 -16.05
CA PHE A 387 8.81 -15.86 -16.81
C PHE A 387 9.00 -17.24 -17.46
N ARG A 388 10.21 -17.56 -17.91
CA ARG A 388 10.51 -18.86 -18.47
C ARG A 388 10.57 -19.98 -17.42
N CYS A 389 11.14 -19.68 -16.25
CA CYS A 389 11.30 -20.66 -15.18
C CYS A 389 9.97 -20.94 -14.45
N LEU A 390 9.09 -19.95 -14.35
CA LEU A 390 7.77 -20.13 -13.76
C LEU A 390 6.77 -20.73 -14.75
N ASN A 391 5.77 -21.43 -14.23
CA ASN A 391 4.61 -21.85 -15.02
C ASN A 391 3.32 -21.67 -14.19
N PRO A 392 2.34 -20.89 -14.67
CA PRO A 392 1.08 -20.68 -13.95
C PRO A 392 0.30 -21.99 -13.66
N ASP A 393 0.53 -23.04 -14.47
CA ASP A 393 -0.08 -24.36 -14.27
C ASP A 393 0.61 -25.21 -13.20
N ASN A 394 1.83 -24.84 -12.80
CA ASN A 394 2.62 -25.52 -11.78
C ASN A 394 2.51 -24.81 -10.42
N TYR A 395 2.93 -25.51 -9.37
CA TYR A 395 3.32 -24.84 -8.13
C TYR A 395 4.71 -24.24 -8.27
N ASN A 396 4.87 -22.96 -7.99
CA ASN A 396 6.17 -22.32 -8.11
C ASN A 396 6.71 -21.86 -6.76
N PHE A 397 7.84 -22.44 -6.36
CA PHE A 397 8.61 -22.08 -5.19
C PHE A 397 9.80 -21.24 -5.63
N LEU A 398 10.00 -20.08 -5.00
CA LEU A 398 11.12 -19.18 -5.26
C LEU A 398 12.05 -19.18 -4.03
N TYR A 399 13.34 -19.44 -4.25
CA TYR A 399 14.38 -19.32 -3.24
C TYR A 399 15.45 -18.33 -3.70
N THR A 400 15.96 -17.50 -2.77
CA THR A 400 17.12 -16.63 -3.03
C THR A 400 18.10 -16.58 -1.86
N ASP A 401 19.39 -16.66 -2.17
CA ASP A 401 20.52 -16.49 -1.23
C ASP A 401 21.27 -15.16 -1.41
N VAL A 402 20.75 -14.29 -2.28
CA VAL A 402 21.27 -12.95 -2.60
C VAL A 402 21.12 -12.05 -1.38
N ASP A 403 22.25 -11.59 -0.83
CA ASP A 403 22.27 -10.83 0.42
C ASP A 403 22.36 -9.32 0.17
N LYS A 404 23.47 -8.87 -0.46
CA LYS A 404 23.77 -7.43 -0.61
C LYS A 404 22.79 -6.68 -1.51
N GLU A 405 22.31 -7.33 -2.57
CA GLU A 405 21.40 -6.74 -3.56
C GLU A 405 19.95 -7.18 -3.38
N TYR A 406 19.61 -7.82 -2.24
CA TYR A 406 18.29 -8.43 -2.02
C TYR A 406 17.13 -7.50 -2.33
N TRP A 407 17.15 -6.28 -1.77
CA TRP A 407 16.04 -5.34 -1.92
C TRP A 407 15.91 -4.83 -3.36
N THR A 408 17.03 -4.55 -4.03
CA THR A 408 17.03 -4.18 -5.45
C THR A 408 16.47 -5.30 -6.32
N LEU A 409 16.90 -6.55 -6.07
CA LEU A 409 16.38 -7.73 -6.74
C LEU A 409 14.86 -7.88 -6.51
N MET A 410 14.44 -7.80 -5.25
CA MET A 410 13.04 -8.01 -4.87
C MET A 410 12.13 -6.92 -5.43
N SER A 411 12.54 -5.65 -5.42
CA SER A 411 11.79 -4.56 -6.05
C SER A 411 11.60 -4.82 -7.55
N SER A 412 12.65 -5.24 -8.27
CA SER A 412 12.55 -5.59 -9.71
C SER A 412 11.57 -6.74 -9.96
N ILE A 413 11.63 -7.79 -9.13
CA ILE A 413 10.70 -8.92 -9.20
C ILE A 413 9.25 -8.47 -8.92
N LEU A 414 9.05 -7.59 -7.93
CA LEU A 414 7.75 -7.04 -7.57
C LEU A 414 7.16 -6.12 -8.66
N ASP A 415 8.01 -5.38 -9.39
CA ASP A 415 7.61 -4.51 -10.50
C ASP A 415 7.14 -5.33 -11.71
N SER A 416 7.80 -6.47 -11.99
CA SER A 416 7.52 -7.33 -13.15
C SER A 416 6.21 -8.12 -13.08
N ALA A 417 5.57 -8.20 -11.90
CA ALA A 417 4.39 -9.02 -11.60
C ALA A 417 4.55 -10.54 -11.70
N VAL A 418 5.78 -11.01 -11.90
CA VAL A 418 6.19 -12.41 -11.86
C VAL A 418 5.65 -13.14 -10.62
N LEU A 419 5.53 -12.43 -9.48
CA LEU A 419 5.04 -13.02 -8.24
C LEU A 419 3.57 -13.48 -8.28
N GLN A 420 2.75 -13.05 -9.25
CA GLN A 420 1.39 -13.59 -9.43
C GLN A 420 1.40 -15.12 -9.68
N GLY A 421 2.47 -15.63 -10.28
CA GLY A 421 2.68 -17.06 -10.50
C GLY A 421 3.40 -17.78 -9.36
N VAL A 422 3.89 -17.06 -8.33
CA VAL A 422 4.67 -17.64 -7.24
C VAL A 422 3.78 -18.00 -6.05
N ASP A 423 3.97 -19.20 -5.52
CA ASP A 423 3.18 -19.80 -4.44
C ASP A 423 3.88 -19.69 -3.08
N GLN A 424 5.20 -19.65 -3.05
CA GLN A 424 6.00 -19.41 -1.84
C GLN A 424 7.35 -18.79 -2.21
N ILE A 425 7.83 -17.89 -1.34
CA ILE A 425 9.16 -17.27 -1.42
C ILE A 425 9.93 -17.61 -0.15
N LEU A 426 11.18 -18.03 -0.31
CA LEU A 426 12.15 -18.19 0.77
C LEU A 426 13.38 -17.32 0.47
N SER A 427 13.80 -16.53 1.43
CA SER A 427 14.92 -15.61 1.28
C SER A 427 15.87 -15.72 2.47
N ASP A 428 17.14 -15.98 2.19
CA ASP A 428 18.20 -16.01 3.19
C ASP A 428 19.07 -14.76 3.09
N LEU A 429 18.90 -13.83 4.02
CA LEU A 429 19.55 -12.51 3.97
C LEU A 429 19.95 -11.99 5.35
N SER A 430 20.86 -11.03 5.37
CA SER A 430 21.24 -10.25 6.54
C SER A 430 20.25 -9.10 6.69
N PHE A 431 19.04 -9.42 7.15
CA PHE A 431 17.87 -8.52 7.12
C PHE A 431 18.10 -7.21 7.87
N TRP A 432 18.85 -7.23 8.99
CA TRP A 432 19.13 -6.04 9.80
C TRP A 432 20.37 -5.27 9.36
N GLU A 433 21.14 -5.81 8.42
CA GLU A 433 22.38 -5.18 7.96
C GLU A 433 22.05 -4.00 7.03
N TYR A 434 22.88 -2.95 7.13
CA TYR A 434 22.73 -1.71 6.36
C TYR A 434 21.39 -1.00 6.52
N ILE A 435 20.65 -1.29 7.61
CA ILE A 435 19.45 -0.54 7.96
C ILE A 435 19.86 0.86 8.45
N ASN A 436 19.26 1.88 7.85
CA ASN A 436 19.36 3.27 8.27
C ASN A 436 17.96 3.90 8.25
N HIS A 437 17.82 5.11 8.82
CA HIS A 437 16.54 5.81 8.89
C HIS A 437 15.81 5.94 7.55
N LEU A 438 16.56 6.09 6.45
CA LEU A 438 16.01 6.23 5.09
C LEU A 438 15.46 4.92 4.53
N SER A 439 16.00 3.77 4.94
CA SER A 439 15.67 2.47 4.35
C SER A 439 14.65 1.65 5.15
N ILE A 440 14.50 1.84 6.46
CA ILE A 440 13.56 1.05 7.29
C ILE A 440 12.14 1.08 6.71
N ARG A 441 11.63 2.29 6.47
CA ARG A 441 10.27 2.49 5.96
C ARG A 441 10.09 1.89 4.56
N SER A 442 11.13 1.95 3.74
CA SER A 442 11.13 1.33 2.41
C SER A 442 11.07 -0.19 2.50
N ARG A 443 11.88 -0.82 3.37
CA ARG A 443 11.85 -2.26 3.61
C ARG A 443 10.48 -2.73 4.12
N PHE A 444 9.90 -2.02 5.09
CA PHE A 444 8.54 -2.30 5.55
C PHE A 444 7.52 -2.20 4.40
N SER A 445 7.67 -1.20 3.53
CA SER A 445 6.79 -1.00 2.38
C SER A 445 6.89 -2.12 1.36
N GLU A 446 8.10 -2.63 1.06
CA GLU A 446 8.29 -3.80 0.18
C GLU A 446 7.71 -5.08 0.79
N LEU A 447 7.84 -5.27 2.11
CA LEU A 447 7.19 -6.39 2.81
C LEU A 447 5.66 -6.30 2.70
N LYS A 448 5.09 -5.10 2.85
CA LYS A 448 3.65 -4.90 2.62
C LYS A 448 3.24 -5.08 1.16
N ARG A 449 4.15 -4.84 0.22
CA ARG A 449 3.93 -5.10 -1.20
C ARG A 449 3.85 -6.59 -1.51
N LEU A 450 4.63 -7.44 -0.82
CA LEU A 450 4.45 -8.90 -0.87
C LEU A 450 3.04 -9.31 -0.40
N ASN A 451 2.56 -8.75 0.72
CA ASN A 451 1.18 -8.99 1.17
C ASN A 451 0.14 -8.56 0.12
N ALA A 452 0.40 -7.49 -0.66
CA ALA A 452 -0.49 -7.06 -1.75
C ALA A 452 -0.56 -8.06 -2.92
N TYR A 453 0.46 -8.92 -3.07
CA TYR A 453 0.45 -10.08 -3.97
C TYR A 453 -0.16 -11.35 -3.35
N GLU A 454 -0.79 -11.23 -2.18
CA GLU A 454 -1.34 -12.32 -1.36
C GLU A 454 -0.27 -13.27 -0.79
N LEU A 455 0.97 -12.82 -0.67
CA LEU A 455 2.09 -13.54 -0.05
C LEU A 455 2.28 -13.05 1.38
N GLU A 456 1.90 -13.87 2.36
CA GLU A 456 1.96 -13.52 3.77
C GLU A 456 3.16 -14.19 4.45
N LEU A 457 3.80 -13.48 5.39
CA LEU A 457 4.92 -13.99 6.16
C LEU A 457 4.45 -15.14 7.08
N TYR A 458 5.03 -16.33 6.90
CA TYR A 458 4.73 -17.49 7.74
C TYR A 458 5.90 -17.88 8.65
N GLN A 459 7.15 -17.58 8.26
CA GLN A 459 8.32 -17.90 9.06
C GLN A 459 9.39 -16.81 8.97
N TYR A 460 9.94 -16.47 10.14
CA TYR A 460 11.09 -15.59 10.31
C TYR A 460 11.93 -16.15 11.47
N PHE A 461 13.21 -16.45 11.21
CA PHE A 461 14.13 -17.02 12.20
C PHE A 461 15.59 -16.85 11.77
N ASP A 462 16.48 -16.87 12.75
CA ASP A 462 17.93 -16.92 12.55
C ASP A 462 18.35 -18.28 11.94
N LEU A 463 19.18 -18.26 10.90
CA LEU A 463 19.74 -19.50 10.34
C LEU A 463 20.66 -20.20 11.36
N PRO A 464 20.65 -21.55 11.44
CA PRO A 464 21.53 -22.33 12.32
C PRO A 464 23.02 -22.05 12.08
N GLU A 465 23.85 -22.12 13.12
CA GLU A 465 25.30 -21.89 13.00
C GLU A 465 26.00 -22.83 12.02
N SER A 466 25.51 -24.05 11.85
CA SER A 466 26.00 -25.02 10.87
C SER A 466 25.82 -24.59 9.41
N GLU A 467 24.82 -23.72 9.15
CA GLU A 467 24.53 -23.11 7.85
C GLU A 467 25.25 -21.76 7.68
N ARG A 468 25.74 -21.13 8.78
CA ARG A 468 26.49 -19.86 8.76
C ARG A 468 27.94 -20.01 8.30
N LEU A 469 28.57 -21.16 8.58
CA LEU A 469 30.00 -21.39 8.34
C LEU A 469 30.42 -21.44 6.85
N HIS A 470 29.48 -21.54 5.91
CA HIS A 470 29.78 -21.49 4.47
C HIS A 470 29.85 -20.06 3.92
N PHE A 471 29.18 -19.10 4.56
CA PHE A 471 29.30 -17.69 4.22
C PHE A 471 30.55 -17.11 4.88
N THR A 472 31.73 -17.65 4.54
CA THR A 472 33.05 -17.44 5.17
C THR A 472 33.59 -16.00 5.14
N SER A 473 32.76 -14.98 4.91
CA SER A 473 33.16 -13.57 5.03
C SER A 473 32.17 -12.69 5.82
N LEU A 474 31.06 -13.21 6.33
CA LEU A 474 30.04 -12.37 6.96
C LEU A 474 30.17 -12.43 8.49
N LYS A 475 30.52 -11.29 9.09
CA LYS A 475 30.45 -11.05 10.55
C LYS A 475 29.01 -11.07 11.10
N HIS A 476 28.01 -11.33 10.26
CA HIS A 476 26.60 -11.01 10.51
C HIS A 476 25.72 -12.26 10.47
N LYS A 477 24.68 -12.27 11.31
CA LYS A 477 23.71 -13.37 11.41
C LYS A 477 22.71 -13.24 10.26
N LYS A 478 22.68 -14.22 9.36
CA LYS A 478 21.63 -14.36 8.33
C LYS A 478 20.31 -14.84 8.95
N GLN A 479 19.21 -14.30 8.45
CA GLN A 479 17.85 -14.69 8.76
C GLN A 479 17.19 -15.30 7.53
N ARG A 480 16.25 -16.23 7.77
CA ARG A 480 15.32 -16.68 6.74
C ARG A 480 13.99 -15.96 6.89
N LEU A 481 13.53 -15.37 5.80
CA LEU A 481 12.15 -14.92 5.63
C LEU A 481 11.43 -15.89 4.70
N SER A 482 10.22 -16.27 5.05
CA SER A 482 9.43 -17.18 4.22
C SER A 482 7.99 -16.73 4.12
N PHE A 483 7.53 -16.53 2.89
CA PHE A 483 6.21 -16.03 2.54
C PHE A 483 5.43 -17.10 1.78
N VAL A 484 4.16 -17.27 2.09
CA VAL A 484 3.28 -18.26 1.45
C VAL A 484 2.03 -17.58 0.93
N ARG A 485 1.58 -18.03 -0.24
CA ARG A 485 0.34 -17.56 -0.86
C ARG A 485 -0.89 -18.03 -0.08
N THR A 486 -1.71 -17.10 0.39
CA THR A 486 -2.92 -17.42 1.18
C THR A 486 -4.19 -17.54 0.33
N SER A 487 -4.23 -16.87 -0.82
CA SER A 487 -5.35 -16.82 -1.75
C SER A 487 -4.89 -17.08 -3.20
N GLN A 488 -5.76 -17.66 -4.03
CA GLN A 488 -5.50 -17.92 -5.45
C GLN A 488 -6.17 -16.88 -6.36
N SER A 489 -6.63 -15.74 -5.83
CA SER A 489 -7.45 -14.79 -6.59
C SER A 489 -6.68 -14.06 -7.70
N LEU A 490 -5.35 -13.96 -7.55
CA LEU A 490 -4.46 -13.22 -8.46
C LEU A 490 -3.66 -14.09 -9.45
N LYS A 491 -3.92 -15.39 -9.60
CA LYS A 491 -3.15 -16.22 -10.54
C LYS A 491 -3.33 -15.71 -11.99
N LEU A 492 -2.20 -15.54 -12.69
CA LEU A 492 -2.12 -15.18 -14.12
C LEU A 492 -3.16 -16.00 -14.90
N LYS A 493 -4.08 -15.32 -15.58
CA LYS A 493 -4.98 -15.93 -16.56
C LYS A 493 -4.30 -16.04 -17.90
#